data_AF-A0A7S3PPA6-F1
#
_entry.id   AF-A0A7S3PPA6-F1
#
_cell.length_a   1.000
_cell.length_b   1.000
_cell.length_c   1.000
_cell.angle_alpha   90.00
_cell.angle_beta   90.00
_cell.angle_gamma   90.00
#
_symmetry.space_group_name_H-M   'P 1'
#
loop_
_entity.id
_entity.type
_entity.pdbx_description
1 polymer ?
#
loop_
_entity_poly.entity_id
_entity_poly.type
_entity_poly.pdbx_seq_one_letter_code
_entity_poly.pdbx_strand_id
1 'polypeptide(L)'
;MEACTSCYDDFYLLDDRVKVRIFSTIAGILFAFGWWIFIDAVSFVGVNNDPMPVPAQLYLPGVGSTLSFFILSLMDFEALDADEYTYHGGVMVKYQAWGVLSFAIALSLTCVAISIWVLSDIYSKKKGINGNIPDDIYPGVA
;
A
#
# COMPACT_ATOMS: atom_id res chain seq x y z
N MET A 1 -21.09 -18.18 -26.26
CA MET A 1 -20.58 -18.12 -24.86
C MET A 1 -19.62 -19.27 -24.57
N GLU A 2 -18.77 -19.67 -25.54
CA GLU A 2 -17.94 -20.88 -25.43
C GLU A 2 -16.43 -20.58 -25.32
N ALA A 3 -16.00 -19.35 -25.64
CA ALA A 3 -14.60 -18.94 -25.56
C ALA A 3 -14.08 -18.78 -24.11
N CYS A 4 -14.97 -18.53 -23.14
CA CYS A 4 -14.54 -18.30 -21.75
C CYS A 4 -14.22 -19.61 -21.01
N THR A 5 -14.82 -20.73 -21.41
CA THR A 5 -14.61 -22.03 -20.79
C THR A 5 -13.29 -22.67 -21.27
N SER A 6 -12.96 -22.52 -22.55
CA SER A 6 -11.72 -23.08 -23.13
C SER A 6 -10.45 -22.48 -22.51
N CYS A 7 -10.42 -21.18 -22.21
CA CYS A 7 -9.28 -20.55 -21.54
C CYS A 7 -9.14 -20.98 -20.06
N TYR A 8 -10.22 -21.43 -19.41
CA TYR A 8 -10.20 -21.84 -18.02
C TYR A 8 -9.60 -23.25 -17.85
N ASP A 9 -9.91 -24.17 -18.77
CA ASP A 9 -9.37 -25.53 -18.76
C ASP A 9 -7.86 -25.58 -19.09
N ASP A 10 -7.39 -24.79 -20.06
CA ASP A 10 -5.95 -24.65 -20.35
C ASP A 10 -5.18 -24.00 -19.18
N PHE A 11 -5.82 -23.06 -18.47
CA PHE A 11 -5.25 -22.48 -17.26
C PHE A 11 -5.16 -23.51 -16.14
N TYR A 12 -6.10 -24.44 -16.01
CA TYR A 12 -6.08 -25.43 -14.92
C TYR A 12 -4.96 -26.46 -15.08
N LEU A 13 -4.63 -26.85 -16.32
CA LEU A 13 -3.55 -27.79 -16.66
C LEU A 13 -2.13 -27.19 -16.61
N LEU A 14 -2.01 -25.87 -16.46
CA LEU A 14 -0.72 -25.20 -16.30
C LEU A 14 -0.12 -25.48 -14.91
N ASP A 15 1.17 -25.84 -14.92
CA ASP A 15 2.02 -26.04 -13.74
C ASP A 15 1.88 -24.87 -12.75
N ASP A 16 1.76 -25.18 -11.46
CA ASP A 16 1.50 -24.18 -10.42
C ASP A 16 2.57 -23.08 -10.38
N ARG A 17 3.81 -23.36 -10.82
CA ARG A 17 4.85 -22.34 -10.90
C ARG A 17 4.60 -21.31 -12.00
N VAL A 18 3.98 -21.71 -13.10
CA VAL A 18 3.66 -20.81 -14.22
C VAL A 18 2.51 -19.89 -13.84
N LYS A 19 1.48 -20.43 -13.16
CA LYS A 19 0.37 -19.62 -12.62
C LYS A 19 0.88 -18.54 -11.66
N VAL A 20 1.70 -18.92 -10.68
CA VAL A 20 2.29 -17.97 -9.71
C VAL A 20 3.11 -16.89 -10.41
N ARG A 21 3.89 -17.26 -11.44
CA ARG A 21 4.68 -16.29 -12.23
C ARG A 21 3.78 -15.30 -12.99
N ILE A 22 2.71 -15.78 -13.62
CA ILE A 22 1.78 -14.93 -14.37
C ILE A 22 1.07 -13.95 -13.42
N PHE A 23 0.53 -14.45 -12.31
CA PHE A 23 -0.14 -13.61 -11.31
C PHE A 23 0.79 -12.57 -10.68
N SER A 24 2.03 -12.97 -10.35
CA SER A 24 3.04 -12.04 -9.85
C SER A 24 3.38 -10.94 -10.87
N THR A 25 3.48 -11.31 -12.15
CA THR A 25 3.75 -10.35 -13.24
C THR A 25 2.59 -9.37 -13.42
N ILE A 26 1.35 -9.87 -13.42
CA ILE A 26 0.14 -9.03 -13.54
C ILE A 26 0.00 -8.10 -12.34
N ALA A 27 0.23 -8.59 -11.13
CA ALA A 27 0.20 -7.79 -9.91
C ALA A 27 1.25 -6.67 -9.93
N GLY A 28 2.47 -6.97 -10.38
CA GLY A 28 3.53 -5.96 -10.53
C GLY A 28 3.19 -4.88 -11.57
N ILE A 29 2.60 -5.27 -12.70
CA ILE A 29 2.17 -4.32 -13.74
C ILE A 29 1.05 -3.40 -13.22
N LEU A 30 0.03 -3.97 -12.56
CA LEU A 30 -1.06 -3.18 -11.96
C LEU A 30 -0.54 -2.19 -10.92
N PHE A 31 0.41 -2.61 -10.09
CA PHE A 31 1.05 -1.74 -9.11
C PHE A 31 1.84 -0.61 -9.78
N ALA A 32 2.63 -0.92 -10.82
CA ALA A 32 3.38 0.09 -11.57
C ALA A 32 2.46 1.12 -12.25
N PHE A 33 1.35 0.68 -12.84
CA PHE A 33 0.35 1.59 -13.41
C PHE A 33 -0.33 2.45 -12.34
N GLY A 34 -0.73 1.86 -11.21
CA GLY A 34 -1.30 2.60 -10.09
C GLY A 34 -0.34 3.67 -9.57
N TRP A 35 0.95 3.36 -9.48
CA TRP A 35 1.98 4.30 -9.06
C TRP A 35 2.23 5.42 -10.08
N TRP A 36 2.20 5.11 -11.38
CA TRP A 36 2.32 6.12 -12.44
C TRP A 36 1.14 7.10 -12.45
N ILE A 37 -0.09 6.61 -12.28
CA ILE A 37 -1.30 7.46 -12.18
C ILE A 37 -1.20 8.37 -10.95
N PHE A 38 -0.69 7.83 -9.83
CA PHE A 38 -0.49 8.62 -8.62
C PHE A 38 0.51 9.76 -8.82
N ILE A 39 1.65 9.50 -9.47
CA ILE A 39 2.65 10.54 -9.78
C ILE A 39 2.06 11.62 -10.71
N ASP A 40 1.32 11.21 -11.74
CA ASP A 40 0.69 12.14 -12.69
C ASP A 40 -0.28 13.09 -11.96
N ALA A 41 -1.15 12.53 -11.11
CA ALA A 41 -2.09 13.31 -10.29
C ALA A 41 -1.38 14.31 -9.34
N VAL A 42 -0.30 13.89 -8.66
CA VAL A 42 0.48 14.77 -7.78
C VAL A 42 1.17 15.88 -8.58
N SER A 43 1.71 15.56 -9.75
CA SER A 43 2.39 16.53 -10.62
C SER A 43 1.43 17.57 -11.20
N PHE A 44 0.22 17.15 -11.59
CA PHE A 44 -0.81 18.02 -12.14
C PHE A 44 -1.27 19.08 -11.13
N VAL A 45 -1.46 18.67 -9.88
CA VAL A 45 -1.76 19.59 -8.75
C VAL A 45 -0.61 20.57 -8.51
N GLY A 46 0.64 20.11 -8.63
CA GLY A 46 1.83 20.95 -8.46
C GLY A 46 2.01 22.02 -9.55
N VAL A 47 1.58 21.74 -10.79
CA VAL A 47 1.72 22.67 -11.93
C VAL A 47 0.63 23.74 -11.94
N ASN A 48 -0.61 23.39 -11.58
CA ASN A 48 -1.75 24.29 -11.74
C ASN A 48 -1.93 25.33 -10.61
N ASN A 49 -1.13 25.30 -9.54
CA ASN A 49 -1.24 26.22 -8.39
C ASN A 49 -2.70 26.44 -7.94
N ASP A 50 -3.51 25.38 -7.96
CA ASP A 50 -4.90 25.46 -7.54
C ASP A 50 -4.98 25.82 -6.05
N PRO A 51 -6.01 26.58 -5.61
CA PRO A 51 -6.13 27.09 -4.24
C PRO A 51 -6.31 26.02 -3.15
N MET A 52 -6.33 24.73 -3.50
CA MET A 52 -6.23 23.61 -2.57
C MET A 52 -4.91 22.89 -2.78
N PRO A 53 -3.79 23.38 -2.21
CA PRO A 53 -2.55 22.61 -2.19
C PRO A 53 -2.86 21.31 -1.45
N VAL A 54 -2.87 20.17 -2.14
CA VAL A 54 -3.01 18.87 -1.49
C VAL A 54 -1.74 18.70 -0.65
N PRO A 55 -1.81 18.89 0.69
CA PRO A 55 -0.60 18.86 1.48
C PRO A 55 -0.03 17.44 1.41
N ALA A 56 1.29 17.33 1.39
CA ALA A 56 1.97 16.02 1.37
C ALA A 56 1.45 15.07 2.46
N GLN A 57 0.93 15.63 3.54
CA GLN A 57 0.29 14.94 4.67
C GLN A 57 -0.98 14.16 4.30
N LEU A 58 -1.70 14.51 3.23
CA LEU A 58 -2.90 13.80 2.81
C LEU A 58 -2.58 12.49 2.06
N TYR A 59 -1.54 12.47 1.22
CA TYR A 59 -1.23 11.29 0.40
C TYR A 59 -0.09 10.41 0.95
N LEU A 60 0.79 10.95 1.81
CA LEU A 60 1.89 10.16 2.43
C LEU A 60 1.40 8.93 3.21
N PRO A 61 0.31 8.98 3.99
CA PRO A 61 -0.17 7.83 4.74
C PRO A 61 -0.57 6.66 3.83
N GLY A 62 -1.24 6.95 2.70
CA GLY A 62 -1.61 5.94 1.71
C GLY A 62 -0.40 5.30 1.04
N VAL A 63 0.58 6.11 0.62
CA VAL A 63 1.84 5.62 0.06
C VAL A 63 2.59 4.74 1.07
N GLY A 64 2.70 5.17 2.33
CA GLY A 64 3.35 4.38 3.38
C GLY A 64 2.62 3.06 3.66
N SER A 65 1.28 3.05 3.61
CA SER A 65 0.47 1.84 3.77
C SER A 65 0.73 0.82 2.65
N THR A 66 0.76 1.27 1.39
CA THR A 66 1.06 0.38 0.25
C THR A 66 2.48 -0.19 0.30
N LEU A 67 3.46 0.60 0.76
CA LEU A 67 4.84 0.15 0.95
C LEU A 67 4.93 -0.91 2.05
N SER A 68 4.27 -0.69 3.19
CA SER A 68 4.20 -1.69 4.27
C SER A 68 3.59 -3.00 3.79
N PHE A 69 2.51 -2.93 3.02
CA PHE A 69 1.85 -4.11 2.47
C PHE A 69 2.76 -4.90 1.50
N PHE A 70 3.56 -4.20 0.69
CA PHE A 70 4.54 -4.84 -0.18
C PHE A 70 5.62 -5.57 0.65
N ILE A 71 6.16 -4.92 1.68
CA ILE A 71 7.17 -5.54 2.56
C ILE A 71 6.62 -6.82 3.22
N LEU A 72 5.37 -6.79 3.69
CA LEU A 72 4.71 -7.98 4.26
C LEU A 72 4.49 -9.09 3.22
N SER A 73 4.18 -8.73 1.98
CA SER A 73 3.89 -9.69 0.91
C SER A 73 5.15 -10.36 0.34
N LEU A 74 6.32 -9.71 0.44
CA LEU A 74 7.60 -10.28 0.02
C LEU A 74 8.32 -11.05 1.14
N MET A 75 7.80 -11.01 2.36
CA MET A 75 8.46 -11.67 3.48
C MET A 75 8.27 -13.19 3.37
N ASP A 76 9.39 -13.89 3.47
CA ASP A 76 9.39 -15.34 3.59
C ASP A 76 9.06 -15.74 5.04
N PHE A 77 7.88 -16.31 5.23
CA PHE A 77 7.43 -16.78 6.55
C PHE A 77 8.14 -18.07 6.97
N GLU A 78 8.76 -18.82 6.05
CA GLU A 78 9.59 -19.99 6.40
C GLU A 78 10.88 -19.55 7.09
N ALA A 79 11.39 -18.36 6.78
CA ALA A 79 12.52 -17.76 7.50
C ALA A 79 12.19 -17.36 8.95
N LEU A 80 10.90 -17.20 9.31
CA LEU A 80 10.47 -16.94 10.69
C LEU A 80 10.47 -18.20 11.56
N ASP A 81 10.26 -19.37 10.97
CA ASP A 81 10.20 -20.67 11.63
C ASP A 81 11.53 -21.43 11.56
N ALA A 82 12.59 -20.78 11.05
CA ALA A 82 13.89 -21.41 10.88
C ALA A 82 14.49 -21.86 12.23
N ASP A 83 14.62 -23.18 12.37
CA ASP A 83 15.39 -23.84 13.44
C ASP A 83 16.89 -23.87 13.12
N GLU A 84 17.73 -23.87 14.16
CA GLU A 84 19.21 -23.81 14.10
C GLU A 84 19.86 -24.85 13.17
N TYR A 85 19.15 -25.93 12.84
CA TYR A 85 19.69 -27.07 12.08
C TYR A 85 19.67 -26.89 10.56
N THR A 86 18.84 -25.99 10.01
CA THR A 86 18.65 -25.88 8.55
C THR A 86 19.45 -24.74 7.90
N TYR A 87 19.87 -23.72 8.68
CA TYR A 87 20.62 -22.58 8.17
C TYR A 87 21.96 -22.43 8.91
N HIS A 88 23.08 -22.40 8.18
CA HIS A 88 24.39 -21.98 8.71
C HIS A 88 24.33 -20.48 9.10
N GLY A 89 23.80 -20.19 10.29
CA GLY A 89 23.47 -18.85 10.80
C GLY A 89 22.08 -18.70 11.45
N GLY A 90 21.37 -19.81 11.69
CA GLY A 90 19.92 -19.92 11.93
C GLY A 90 19.24 -18.95 12.90
N VAL A 91 19.93 -18.45 13.93
CA VAL A 91 19.34 -17.48 14.87
C VAL A 91 19.34 -16.05 14.31
N MET A 92 20.37 -15.65 13.57
CA MET A 92 20.54 -14.27 13.08
C MET A 92 19.49 -13.91 12.02
N VAL A 93 19.23 -14.83 11.09
CA VAL A 93 18.26 -14.65 10.00
C VAL A 93 16.83 -14.51 10.56
N LYS A 94 16.51 -15.29 11.60
CA LYS A 94 15.21 -15.23 12.28
C LYS A 94 14.97 -13.88 12.96
N TYR A 95 15.96 -13.34 13.69
CA TYR A 95 15.82 -12.02 14.31
C TYR A 95 15.73 -10.89 13.27
N GLN A 96 16.44 -11.00 12.15
CA GLN A 96 16.34 -10.03 11.06
C GLN A 96 14.96 -10.08 10.39
N ALA A 97 14.41 -11.26 10.12
CA ALA A 97 13.07 -11.42 9.57
C ALA A 97 11.99 -10.86 10.52
N TRP A 98 12.09 -11.15 11.83
CA TRP A 98 11.21 -10.55 12.85
C TRP A 98 11.38 -9.02 12.96
N GLY A 99 12.60 -8.51 12.80
CA GLY A 99 12.87 -7.07 12.76
C GLY A 99 12.18 -6.39 11.58
N VAL A 100 12.26 -6.98 10.38
CA VAL A 100 11.58 -6.46 9.18
C VAL A 100 10.05 -6.58 9.31
N LEU A 101 9.54 -7.68 9.87
CA LEU A 101 8.11 -7.87 10.14
C LEU A 101 7.56 -6.80 11.09
N SER A 102 8.22 -6.62 12.24
CA SER A 102 7.78 -5.65 13.24
C SER A 102 7.84 -4.22 12.69
N PHE A 103 8.87 -3.90 11.89
CA PHE A 103 8.96 -2.62 11.20
C PHE A 103 7.81 -2.41 10.21
N ALA A 104 7.48 -3.42 9.40
CA ALA A 104 6.38 -3.33 8.44
C ALA A 104 5.03 -3.12 9.14
N ILE A 105 4.75 -3.86 10.23
CA ILE A 105 3.52 -3.69 11.03
C ILE A 105 3.48 -2.32 11.71
N ALA A 106 4.62 -1.87 12.28
CA ALA A 106 4.69 -0.54 12.88
C ALA A 106 4.43 0.56 11.85
N LEU A 107 4.96 0.41 10.63
CA LEU A 107 4.71 1.34 9.52
C LEU A 107 3.22 1.39 9.18
N SER A 108 2.54 0.25 8.98
CA SER A 108 1.11 0.26 8.62
C SER A 108 0.24 0.88 9.70
N LEU A 109 0.46 0.54 10.97
CA LEU A 109 -0.27 1.12 12.10
C LEU A 109 -0.02 2.62 12.23
N THR A 110 1.21 3.07 12.01
CA THR A 110 1.57 4.49 12.07
C THR A 110 0.88 5.27 10.93
N CYS A 111 0.85 4.73 9.71
CA CYS A 111 0.14 5.34 8.59
C CYS A 111 -1.38 5.47 8.86
N VAL A 112 -2.00 4.43 9.41
CA VAL A 112 -3.43 4.50 9.79
C VAL A 112 -3.66 5.55 10.88
N ALA A 113 -2.81 5.57 11.92
CA ALA A 113 -2.92 6.57 13.00
C ALA A 113 -2.75 8.00 12.47
N ILE A 114 -1.80 8.24 11.56
CA ILE A 114 -1.58 9.56 10.93
C ILE A 114 -2.81 9.95 10.10
N SER A 115 -3.40 9.02 9.33
CA SER A 115 -4.60 9.31 8.53
C SER A 115 -5.78 9.79 9.38
N ILE A 116 -6.01 9.12 10.52
CA ILE A 116 -7.07 9.48 11.48
C ILE A 116 -6.76 10.84 12.12
N TRP A 117 -5.50 11.10 12.45
CA TRP A 117 -5.08 12.36 13.07
C TRP A 117 -5.25 13.56 12.13
N VAL A 118 -4.86 13.40 10.85
CA VAL A 118 -5.08 14.42 9.80
C VAL A 118 -6.57 14.69 9.62
N LEU A 119 -7.40 13.65 9.59
CA LEU A 119 -8.85 13.80 9.49
C LEU A 119 -9.41 14.60 10.69
N SER A 120 -8.99 14.26 11.90
CA SER A 120 -9.41 14.95 13.13
C SER A 120 -9.03 16.45 13.15
N ASP A 121 -7.85 16.80 12.66
CA ASP A 121 -7.39 18.20 12.57
C ASP A 121 -8.25 19.01 11.59
N ILE A 122 -8.61 18.43 10.43
CA ILE A 122 -9.49 19.07 9.45
C ILE A 122 -10.90 19.29 10.03
N TYR A 123 -11.46 18.28 10.71
CA TYR A 123 -12.77 18.40 11.35
C TYR A 123 -12.76 19.41 12.51
N SER A 124 -11.68 19.48 13.28
CA SER A 124 -11.54 20.41 14.40
C SER A 124 -11.41 21.86 13.91
N LYS A 125 -10.66 22.08 12.82
CA LYS A 125 -10.50 23.41 12.20
C LYS A 125 -11.78 23.92 11.54
N LYS A 126 -12.64 23.04 11.02
CA LYS A 126 -13.98 23.43 10.52
C LYS A 126 -14.94 23.92 11.62
N LYS A 127 -14.60 23.79 12.93
CA LYS A 127 -15.44 24.19 14.07
C LYS A 127 -15.10 25.53 14.76
N GLY A 128 -14.31 26.42 14.16
CA GLY A 128 -14.17 27.80 14.66
C GLY A 128 -13.76 28.76 13.56
N ILE A 129 -14.46 29.86 13.26
CA ILE A 129 -15.14 30.85 14.12
C ILE A 129 -16.58 31.07 13.61
N ASN A 130 -17.57 31.04 14.52
CA ASN A 130 -18.96 31.49 14.30
C ASN A 130 -19.82 30.68 13.30
N GLY A 131 -19.91 29.35 13.48
CA GLY A 131 -21.02 28.53 12.98
C GLY A 131 -21.31 28.51 11.48
N ASN A 132 -20.53 29.20 10.66
CA ASN A 132 -20.72 29.30 9.22
C ASN A 132 -19.70 28.42 8.53
N ILE A 133 -20.20 27.38 7.88
CA ILE A 133 -19.40 26.35 7.23
C ILE A 133 -19.11 26.88 5.82
N PRO A 134 -17.86 27.14 5.42
CA PRO A 134 -17.54 27.33 4.01
C PRO A 134 -17.72 25.97 3.30
N ASP A 135 -18.73 25.92 2.43
CA ASP A 135 -19.23 24.74 1.68
C ASP A 135 -18.27 24.29 0.56
N ASP A 136 -17.10 24.93 0.44
CA ASP A 136 -16.22 24.89 -0.72
C ASP A 136 -14.96 24.01 -0.52
N ILE A 137 -14.81 23.32 0.62
CA ILE A 137 -13.68 22.40 0.88
C ILE A 137 -14.16 20.95 0.97
N TYR A 138 -13.83 20.18 -0.08
CA TYR A 138 -14.12 18.75 -0.25
C TYR A 138 -13.33 17.91 0.78
N PRO A 139 -13.98 17.14 1.68
CA PRO A 139 -13.31 16.26 2.62
C PRO A 139 -13.07 14.88 2.00
N GLY A 140 -12.35 14.84 0.88
CA GLY A 140 -11.92 13.58 0.26
C GLY A 140 -10.51 13.26 0.70
N VAL A 141 -10.35 12.35 1.66
CA VAL A 141 -9.07 11.69 1.92
C VAL A 141 -8.96 10.50 0.97
N ALA A 142 -7.88 10.46 0.18
CA ALA A 142 -7.46 9.29 -0.58
C ALA A 142 -6.57 8.40 0.28
#